data_AF-A0A7W6SP49-F1
#
_entry.id   AF-A0A7W6SP49-F1
#
_cell.length_a   1.000
_cell.length_b   1.000
_cell.length_c   1.000
_cell.angle_alpha   90.00
_cell.angle_beta   90.00
_cell.angle_gamma   90.00
#
_symmetry.space_group_name_H-M   'P 1'
#
loop_
_entity.id
_entity.type
_entity.pdbx_description
1 polymer ?
#
loop_
_entity_poly.entity_id
_entity_poly.type
_entity_poly.pdbx_seq_one_letter_code
_entity_poly.pdbx_strand_id
1 'polypeptide(L)'
;MKRPIILFQQIAKGGGRFFDFLGRVHPIAYLFFYLALVPLFAVIYTRLDGSFYAPYAQYEGAGSEDRRAVIEMLSTKLWHHLWCIDEQVNKAGGLWRFHTKELYILPKLKIEGSFVEFEAEIMLLKPERPNEPLTIPINRPVVVSRVPMQFGPIGRYPADWMQIKYNRKELEPTLQGFVSSAVPECETKLVGSETDRARVEAFVGGLNNDPLKVSGKFDRMLYFSVVVLTTLGFGDIVPMTPWSRRLVAGEAILGMIIMGLMLNAVATRARSKP
;
A
#
# COMPACT_ATOMS: atom_id res chain seq x y z
N MET A 1 22.69 60.08 20.85
CA MET A 1 21.85 58.87 20.62
C MET A 1 20.80 59.14 19.54
N LYS A 2 21.09 58.91 18.24
CA LYS A 2 20.10 59.07 17.12
C LYS A 2 20.31 58.05 15.98
N ARG A 3 21.01 56.94 16.22
CA ARG A 3 21.38 55.97 15.16
C ARG A 3 20.42 54.78 14.92
N PRO A 4 19.51 54.34 15.81
CA PRO A 4 18.70 53.14 15.54
C PRO A 4 17.49 53.37 14.61
N ILE A 5 16.99 54.61 14.48
CA ILE A 5 15.77 54.91 13.69
C ILE A 5 16.01 54.90 12.17
N ILE A 6 17.22 55.26 11.73
CA ILE A 6 17.55 55.38 10.30
C ILE A 6 17.67 53.99 9.64
N LEU A 7 18.18 53.00 10.36
CA LEU A 7 18.35 51.62 9.86
C LEU A 7 16.98 50.95 9.60
N PHE A 8 16.02 51.14 10.50
CA PHE A 8 14.65 50.64 10.34
C PHE A 8 13.92 51.30 9.15
N GLN A 9 14.12 52.61 8.93
CA GLN A 9 13.56 53.31 7.77
C GLN A 9 14.17 52.87 6.43
N GLN A 10 15.46 52.51 6.38
CA GLN A 10 16.08 52.00 5.16
C GLN A 10 15.59 50.59 4.81
N ILE A 11 15.42 49.70 5.79
CA ILE A 11 14.86 48.35 5.58
C ILE A 11 13.39 48.45 5.12
N ALA A 12 12.59 49.32 5.74
CA ALA A 12 11.20 49.55 5.35
C ALA A 12 11.06 50.15 3.94
N LYS A 13 11.93 51.11 3.55
CA LYS A 13 11.94 51.69 2.20
C LYS A 13 12.41 50.70 1.12
N GLY A 14 13.37 49.83 1.44
CA GLY A 14 13.81 48.75 0.55
C GLY A 14 12.73 47.69 0.33
N GLY A 15 12.04 47.31 1.41
CA GLY A 15 10.88 46.41 1.36
C GLY A 15 9.74 46.98 0.51
N GLY A 16 9.36 48.25 0.73
CA GLY A 16 8.29 48.90 -0.05
C GLY A 16 8.54 48.86 -1.56
N ARG A 17 9.74 49.21 -2.02
CA ARG A 17 10.10 49.15 -3.46
C ARG A 17 10.08 47.73 -4.02
N PHE A 18 10.46 46.73 -3.23
CA PHE A 18 10.42 45.33 -3.62
C PHE A 18 8.99 44.82 -3.77
N PHE A 19 8.11 45.13 -2.81
CA PHE A 19 6.69 44.80 -2.89
C PHE A 19 5.97 45.55 -4.01
N ASP A 20 6.34 46.81 -4.29
CA ASP A 20 5.83 47.58 -5.42
C ASP A 20 6.24 46.98 -6.77
N PHE A 21 7.46 46.44 -6.87
CA PHE A 21 7.93 45.74 -8.06
C PHE A 21 7.17 44.41 -8.24
N LEU A 22 7.03 43.62 -7.18
CA LEU A 22 6.29 42.36 -7.20
C LEU A 22 4.80 42.57 -7.52
N GLY A 23 4.20 43.68 -7.08
CA GLY A 23 2.82 44.05 -7.40
C GLY A 23 2.57 44.35 -8.89
N ARG A 24 3.61 44.64 -9.69
CA ARG A 24 3.49 44.84 -11.14
C ARG A 24 3.39 43.53 -11.91
N VAL A 25 3.82 42.42 -11.32
CA VAL A 25 3.72 41.09 -11.94
C VAL A 25 2.24 40.70 -12.02
N HIS A 26 1.84 40.14 -13.16
CA HIS A 26 0.45 39.76 -13.38
C HIS A 26 0.00 38.71 -12.34
N PRO A 27 -1.15 38.88 -11.65
CA PRO A 27 -1.61 37.96 -10.60
C PRO A 27 -1.63 36.49 -11.00
N ILE A 28 -2.00 36.21 -12.26
CA ILE A 28 -2.01 34.86 -12.85
C ILE A 28 -0.64 34.16 -12.75
N ALA A 29 0.47 34.88 -12.82
CA ALA A 29 1.79 34.26 -12.65
C ALA A 29 1.96 33.64 -11.27
N TYR A 30 1.51 34.34 -10.21
CA TYR A 30 1.53 33.80 -8.84
C TYR A 30 0.61 32.60 -8.70
N LEU A 31 -0.55 32.59 -9.37
CA LEU A 31 -1.44 31.43 -9.40
C LEU A 31 -0.76 30.22 -10.05
N PHE A 32 -0.08 30.41 -11.19
CA PHE A 32 0.67 29.32 -11.82
C PHE A 32 1.79 28.79 -10.94
N PHE A 33 2.56 29.66 -10.29
CA PHE A 33 3.57 29.23 -9.32
C PHE A 33 2.96 28.47 -8.15
N TYR A 34 1.86 28.97 -7.58
CA TYR A 34 1.14 28.33 -6.50
C TYR A 34 0.66 26.92 -6.89
N LEU A 35 0.02 26.78 -8.06
CA LEU A 35 -0.44 25.49 -8.56
C LEU A 35 0.72 24.55 -8.93
N ALA A 36 1.85 25.08 -9.40
CA ALA A 36 3.03 24.28 -9.72
C ALA A 36 3.73 23.71 -8.47
N LEU A 37 3.54 24.32 -7.29
CA LEU A 37 4.06 23.76 -6.04
C LEU A 37 3.43 22.40 -5.72
N VAL A 38 2.16 22.20 -6.07
CA VAL A 38 1.42 20.98 -5.73
C VAL A 38 2.09 19.70 -6.29
N PRO A 39 2.24 19.53 -7.62
CA PRO A 39 2.92 18.36 -8.15
C PRO A 39 4.41 18.33 -7.81
N LEU A 40 5.06 19.49 -7.61
CA LEU A 40 6.46 19.55 -7.21
C LEU A 40 6.68 18.92 -5.84
N PHE A 41 5.91 19.33 -4.83
CA PHE A 41 6.00 18.77 -3.48
C PHE A 41 5.51 17.32 -3.44
N ALA A 42 4.48 16.97 -4.21
CA ALA A 42 4.07 15.57 -4.37
C ALA A 42 5.24 14.67 -4.81
N VAL A 43 5.98 15.07 -5.86
CA VAL A 43 7.17 14.33 -6.31
C VAL A 43 8.23 14.25 -5.22
N ILE A 44 8.51 15.35 -4.51
CA ILE A 44 9.47 15.36 -3.38
C ILE A 44 9.05 14.36 -2.30
N TYR A 45 7.77 14.37 -1.89
CA TYR A 45 7.26 13.49 -0.86
C TYR A 45 7.33 12.01 -1.23
N THR A 46 7.13 11.66 -2.52
CA THR A 46 7.28 10.26 -2.97
C THR A 46 8.69 9.68 -2.82
N ARG A 47 9.69 10.51 -2.50
CA ARG A 47 11.09 10.08 -2.27
C ARG A 47 11.46 9.96 -0.80
N LEU A 48 10.52 10.22 0.11
CA LEU A 48 10.76 10.19 1.56
C LEU A 48 10.19 8.93 2.20
N ASP A 49 10.69 7.76 1.79
CA ASP A 49 10.29 6.45 2.32
C ASP A 49 10.30 6.43 3.86
N GLY A 50 9.25 5.85 4.48
CA GLY A 50 9.12 5.77 5.94
C GLY A 50 8.96 7.11 6.67
N SER A 51 8.75 8.22 5.96
CA SER A 51 8.64 9.55 6.59
C SER A 51 7.20 10.01 6.87
N PHE A 52 6.22 9.23 6.47
CA PHE A 52 4.79 9.53 6.58
C PHE A 52 4.03 8.37 7.19
N TYR A 53 2.91 8.69 7.83
CA TYR A 53 1.97 7.73 8.41
C TYR A 53 0.56 7.98 7.83
N ALA A 54 -0.08 6.93 7.32
CA ALA A 54 -1.41 7.00 6.71
C ALA A 54 -2.17 5.67 6.91
N PRO A 55 -3.00 5.55 7.97
CA PRO A 55 -3.61 4.28 8.34
C PRO A 55 -4.71 3.82 7.37
N TYR A 56 -5.29 4.76 6.64
CA TYR A 56 -6.37 4.49 5.69
C TYR A 56 -5.87 4.08 4.30
N ALA A 57 -4.56 4.21 4.01
CA ALA A 57 -3.99 3.92 2.70
C ALA A 57 -4.29 2.48 2.21
N GLN A 58 -4.32 1.52 3.13
CA GLN A 58 -4.65 0.12 2.84
C GLN A 58 -6.11 -0.15 2.46
N TYR A 59 -7.01 0.81 2.70
CA TYR A 59 -8.43 0.72 2.40
C TYR A 59 -8.83 1.58 1.18
N GLU A 60 -7.92 2.41 0.69
CA GLU A 60 -8.08 3.11 -0.59
C GLU A 60 -8.18 2.10 -1.75
N GLY A 61 -8.69 2.54 -2.90
CA GLY A 61 -8.84 1.67 -4.08
C GLY A 61 -7.53 0.96 -4.45
N ALA A 62 -6.42 1.71 -4.54
CA ALA A 62 -5.11 1.16 -4.85
C ALA A 62 -4.58 0.18 -3.77
N GLY A 63 -4.81 0.45 -2.48
CA GLY A 63 -4.41 -0.49 -1.42
C GLY A 63 -5.26 -1.77 -1.39
N SER A 64 -6.53 -1.65 -1.81
CA SER A 64 -7.41 -2.81 -1.99
C SER A 64 -6.96 -3.67 -3.18
N GLU A 65 -6.44 -3.06 -4.25
CA GLU A 65 -5.84 -3.77 -5.38
C GLU A 65 -4.54 -4.49 -4.99
N ASP A 66 -3.65 -3.85 -4.22
CA ASP A 66 -2.43 -4.49 -3.70
C ASP A 66 -2.77 -5.74 -2.87
N ARG A 67 -3.77 -5.64 -2.01
CA ARG A 67 -4.28 -6.76 -1.20
C ARG A 67 -4.77 -7.91 -2.08
N ARG A 68 -5.58 -7.60 -3.10
CA ARG A 68 -6.09 -8.61 -4.05
C ARG A 68 -4.95 -9.29 -4.79
N ALA A 69 -3.95 -8.54 -5.23
CA ALA A 69 -2.79 -9.09 -5.92
C ALA A 69 -1.98 -10.07 -5.05
N VAL A 70 -1.82 -9.77 -3.75
CA VAL A 70 -1.17 -10.69 -2.80
C VAL A 70 -2.03 -11.94 -2.55
N ILE A 71 -3.34 -11.78 -2.36
CA ILE A 71 -4.27 -12.90 -2.19
C ILE A 71 -4.25 -13.81 -3.42
N GLU A 72 -4.32 -13.25 -4.63
CA GLU A 72 -4.28 -14.00 -5.89
C GLU A 72 -2.97 -14.78 -6.05
N MET A 73 -1.83 -14.14 -5.72
CA MET A 73 -0.52 -14.78 -5.71
C MET A 73 -0.47 -15.96 -4.74
N LEU A 74 -0.94 -15.79 -3.50
CA LEU A 74 -0.99 -16.85 -2.49
C LEU A 74 -1.92 -17.99 -2.95
N SER A 75 -3.12 -17.64 -3.44
CA SER A 75 -4.09 -18.59 -3.96
C SER A 75 -3.51 -19.42 -5.10
N THR A 76 -2.78 -18.79 -6.03
CA THR A 76 -2.15 -19.49 -7.16
C THR A 76 -1.09 -20.49 -6.69
N LYS A 77 -0.21 -20.07 -5.77
CA LYS A 77 0.83 -20.98 -5.23
C LYS A 77 0.21 -22.13 -4.45
N LEU A 78 -0.75 -21.83 -3.59
CA LEU A 78 -1.43 -22.84 -2.79
C LEU A 78 -2.24 -23.80 -3.67
N TRP A 79 -2.89 -23.30 -4.73
CA TRP A 79 -3.58 -24.12 -5.71
C TRP A 79 -2.64 -25.10 -6.40
N HIS A 80 -1.48 -24.64 -6.88
CA HIS A 80 -0.49 -25.51 -7.51
C HIS A 80 0.06 -26.57 -6.55
N HIS A 81 0.21 -26.23 -5.28
CA HIS A 81 0.62 -27.17 -4.24
C HIS A 81 -0.46 -28.24 -3.99
N LEU A 82 -1.71 -27.83 -3.76
CA LEU A 82 -2.82 -28.76 -3.51
C LEU A 82 -3.14 -29.63 -4.73
N TRP A 83 -3.04 -29.08 -5.93
CA TRP A 83 -3.18 -29.84 -7.18
C TRP A 83 -2.09 -30.90 -7.33
N CYS A 84 -0.84 -30.57 -7.00
CA CYS A 84 0.27 -31.51 -7.01
C CYS A 84 0.00 -32.70 -6.05
N ILE A 85 -0.52 -32.41 -4.86
CA ILE A 85 -0.91 -33.44 -3.88
C ILE A 85 -2.07 -34.28 -4.42
N ASP A 86 -3.10 -33.66 -4.99
CA ASP A 86 -4.25 -34.37 -5.57
C ASP A 86 -3.83 -35.38 -6.64
N GLU A 87 -2.87 -35.01 -7.50
CA GLU A 87 -2.37 -35.91 -8.52
C GLU A 87 -1.69 -37.15 -7.92
N GLN A 88 -0.93 -36.98 -6.84
CA GLN A 88 -0.28 -38.09 -6.12
C GLN A 88 -1.30 -38.95 -5.39
N VAL A 89 -2.25 -38.33 -4.70
CA VAL A 89 -3.36 -39.02 -4.01
C VAL A 89 -4.18 -39.83 -5.01
N ASN A 90 -4.47 -39.28 -6.18
CA ASN A 90 -5.18 -39.99 -7.24
C ASN A 90 -4.40 -41.22 -7.74
N LYS A 91 -3.09 -41.06 -8.00
CA LYS A 91 -2.21 -42.17 -8.40
C LYS A 91 -2.15 -43.28 -7.35
N ALA A 92 -2.22 -42.92 -6.06
CA ALA A 92 -2.23 -43.86 -4.95
C ALA A 92 -3.61 -44.49 -4.65
N GLY A 93 -4.66 -44.14 -5.41
CA GLY A 93 -6.02 -44.64 -5.17
C GLY A 93 -6.71 -44.00 -3.96
N GLY A 94 -6.31 -42.79 -3.58
CA GLY A 94 -6.86 -42.06 -2.44
C GLY A 94 -8.32 -41.67 -2.61
N LEU A 95 -9.04 -41.64 -1.48
CA LEU A 95 -10.48 -41.42 -1.44
C LEU A 95 -10.90 -39.95 -1.52
N TRP A 96 -10.03 -39.01 -1.18
CA TRP A 96 -10.36 -37.59 -1.13
C TRP A 96 -9.65 -36.83 -2.24
N ARG A 97 -10.38 -35.95 -2.91
CA ARG A 97 -9.93 -35.18 -4.07
C ARG A 97 -10.07 -33.69 -3.80
N PHE A 98 -9.11 -32.92 -4.27
CA PHE A 98 -9.12 -31.46 -4.14
C PHE A 98 -10.06 -30.82 -5.16
N HIS A 99 -10.95 -29.94 -4.71
CA HIS A 99 -11.84 -29.20 -5.60
C HIS A 99 -11.17 -27.93 -6.12
N THR A 100 -10.92 -27.85 -7.42
CA THR A 100 -10.08 -26.78 -8.00
C THR A 100 -10.70 -25.39 -8.03
N LYS A 101 -12.03 -25.27 -7.92
CA LYS A 101 -12.73 -23.97 -8.07
C LYS A 101 -13.02 -23.24 -6.76
N GLU A 102 -12.82 -23.88 -5.62
CA GLU A 102 -13.27 -23.37 -4.31
C GLU A 102 -12.11 -23.16 -3.32
N LEU A 103 -10.88 -23.02 -3.82
CA LEU A 103 -9.78 -22.54 -2.97
C LEU A 103 -9.98 -21.05 -2.73
N TYR A 104 -10.32 -20.70 -1.50
CA TYR A 104 -10.60 -19.31 -1.13
C TYR A 104 -9.71 -18.89 0.04
N ILE A 105 -8.91 -17.85 -0.15
CA ILE A 105 -8.19 -17.18 0.93
C ILE A 105 -9.04 -16.04 1.44
N LEU A 106 -9.29 -16.03 2.74
CA LEU A 106 -10.05 -14.98 3.39
C LEU A 106 -9.33 -13.62 3.23
N PRO A 107 -10.05 -12.52 2.97
CA PRO A 107 -9.46 -11.22 2.66
C PRO A 107 -8.74 -10.56 3.84
N LYS A 108 -8.83 -11.18 5.02
CA LYS A 108 -8.23 -10.72 6.26
C LYS A 108 -6.81 -11.25 6.37
N LEU A 109 -5.87 -10.48 5.85
CA LEU A 109 -4.43 -10.69 6.05
C LEU A 109 -3.98 -9.96 7.31
N LYS A 110 -3.17 -10.62 8.14
CA LYS A 110 -2.52 -10.01 9.32
C LYS A 110 -1.01 -10.13 9.19
N ILE A 111 -0.27 -9.30 9.93
CA ILE A 111 1.17 -9.43 10.04
C ILE A 111 1.50 -9.80 11.48
N GLU A 112 2.25 -10.88 11.65
CA GLU A 112 2.84 -11.27 12.92
C GLU A 112 4.35 -11.45 12.74
N GLY A 113 5.13 -10.50 13.28
CA GLY A 113 6.58 -10.47 13.11
C GLY A 113 6.97 -10.34 11.64
N SER A 114 7.64 -11.37 11.11
CA SER A 114 8.08 -11.44 9.69
C SER A 114 7.15 -12.27 8.81
N PHE A 115 5.96 -12.63 9.28
CA PHE A 115 5.03 -13.49 8.57
C PHE A 115 3.71 -12.77 8.28
N VAL A 116 3.15 -13.04 7.09
CA VAL A 116 1.77 -12.71 6.77
C VAL A 116 0.91 -13.90 7.13
N GLU A 117 0.01 -13.71 8.07
CA GLU A 117 -0.98 -14.71 8.46
C GLU A 117 -2.24 -14.55 7.62
N PHE A 118 -2.77 -15.69 7.16
CA PHE A 118 -4.00 -15.75 6.40
C PHE A 118 -4.73 -17.07 6.68
N GLU A 119 -6.02 -17.08 6.42
CA GLU A 119 -6.84 -18.29 6.53
C GLU A 119 -7.27 -18.71 5.13
N ALA A 120 -7.11 -20.00 4.82
CA ALA A 120 -7.55 -20.60 3.57
C ALA A 120 -8.67 -21.60 3.82
N GLU A 121 -9.73 -21.52 3.03
CA GLU A 121 -10.77 -22.54 2.92
C GLU A 121 -10.38 -23.52 1.82
N ILE A 122 -10.17 -24.77 2.21
CA ILE A 122 -9.81 -25.88 1.32
C ILE A 122 -10.98 -26.85 1.28
N MET A 123 -11.49 -27.09 0.07
CA MET A 123 -12.57 -28.02 -0.16
C MET A 123 -12.05 -29.35 -0.70
N LEU A 124 -12.37 -30.43 0.02
CA LEU A 124 -12.14 -31.81 -0.40
C LEU A 124 -13.48 -32.49 -0.69
N LEU A 125 -13.49 -33.32 -1.73
CA LEU A 125 -14.64 -34.11 -2.14
C LEU A 125 -14.28 -35.59 -2.24
N LYS A 126 -15.25 -36.47 -1.99
CA LYS A 126 -15.10 -37.91 -2.16
C LYS A 126 -15.79 -38.36 -3.46
N PRO A 127 -15.08 -38.85 -4.49
CA PRO A 127 -15.70 -39.35 -5.73
C PRO A 127 -16.36 -40.71 -5.51
N GLU A 128 -17.46 -41.01 -6.21
CA GLU A 128 -18.14 -42.31 -6.13
C GLU A 128 -17.54 -43.34 -7.09
N ARG A 129 -17.00 -42.88 -8.22
CA ARG A 129 -16.38 -43.71 -9.25
C ARG A 129 -14.97 -43.23 -9.56
N PRO A 130 -14.04 -44.14 -9.89
CA PRO A 130 -12.75 -43.74 -10.45
C PRO A 130 -12.97 -42.84 -11.67
N ASN A 131 -12.27 -41.71 -11.72
CA ASN A 131 -12.28 -40.75 -12.84
C ASN A 131 -13.61 -40.00 -13.09
N GLU A 132 -14.50 -39.91 -12.11
CA GLU A 132 -15.65 -39.00 -12.19
C GLU A 132 -15.17 -37.53 -12.26
N PRO A 133 -15.77 -36.68 -13.11
CA PRO A 133 -15.45 -35.26 -13.11
C PRO A 133 -15.69 -34.62 -11.73
N LEU A 134 -14.71 -33.85 -11.27
CA LEU A 134 -14.71 -33.14 -9.98
C LEU A 134 -15.65 -31.92 -10.03
N THR A 135 -16.96 -32.15 -10.15
CA THR A 135 -17.99 -31.11 -10.07
C THR A 135 -18.62 -31.09 -8.69
N ILE A 136 -18.89 -29.90 -8.13
CA ILE A 136 -19.63 -29.75 -6.85
C ILE A 136 -20.99 -30.45 -6.99
N PRO A 137 -21.22 -31.53 -6.25
CA PRO A 137 -22.44 -32.29 -6.41
C PRO A 137 -23.50 -31.82 -5.42
N ILE A 138 -24.75 -31.80 -5.85
CA ILE A 138 -25.87 -31.25 -5.06
C ILE A 138 -26.20 -32.10 -3.81
N ASN A 139 -25.61 -33.30 -3.63
CA ASN A 139 -25.91 -34.22 -2.51
C ASN A 139 -24.72 -35.12 -2.10
N ARG A 140 -23.46 -34.67 -2.11
CA ARG A 140 -22.33 -35.53 -1.68
C ARG A 140 -21.54 -34.94 -0.52
N PRO A 141 -20.84 -35.77 0.27
CA PRO A 141 -19.99 -35.29 1.34
C PRO A 141 -18.89 -34.40 0.77
N VAL A 142 -18.97 -33.13 1.15
CA VAL A 142 -17.94 -32.12 0.93
C VAL A 142 -17.39 -31.76 2.31
N VAL A 143 -16.07 -31.75 2.42
CA VAL A 143 -15.38 -31.30 3.62
C VAL A 143 -14.73 -29.98 3.27
N VAL A 144 -15.15 -28.91 3.96
CA VAL A 144 -14.54 -27.60 3.86
C VAL A 144 -13.74 -27.38 5.14
N SER A 145 -12.43 -27.39 5.01
CA SER A 145 -11.52 -27.19 6.13
C SER A 145 -10.97 -25.77 6.08
N ARG A 146 -11.08 -25.05 7.20
CA ARG A 146 -10.43 -23.74 7.40
C ARG A 146 -9.05 -23.96 8.01
N VAL A 147 -8.02 -23.47 7.33
CA VAL A 147 -6.63 -23.70 7.74
C VAL A 147 -5.94 -22.36 7.97
N PRO A 148 -5.46 -22.07 9.19
CA PRO A 148 -4.57 -20.95 9.43
C PRO A 148 -3.21 -21.25 8.79
N MET A 149 -2.72 -20.31 8.00
CA MET A 149 -1.46 -20.40 7.27
C MET A 149 -0.62 -19.14 7.48
N GLN A 150 0.69 -19.30 7.36
CA GLN A 150 1.66 -18.21 7.45
C GLN A 150 2.53 -18.20 6.20
N PHE A 151 2.75 -17.03 5.60
CA PHE A 151 3.69 -16.83 4.50
C PHE A 151 4.86 -15.96 4.93
N GLY A 152 6.09 -16.44 4.73
CA GLY A 152 7.30 -15.70 5.07
C GLY A 152 8.50 -16.62 5.32
N PRO A 153 9.61 -16.11 5.90
CA PRO A 153 9.74 -14.77 6.48
C PRO A 153 9.97 -13.66 5.42
N ILE A 154 9.51 -12.44 5.73
CA ILE A 154 9.53 -11.26 4.87
C ILE A 154 10.62 -10.28 5.34
N GLY A 155 11.22 -9.52 4.42
CA GLY A 155 12.20 -8.48 4.72
C GLY A 155 13.62 -8.86 4.30
N ARG A 156 14.56 -8.96 5.25
CA ARG A 156 16.00 -9.21 4.93
C ARG A 156 16.32 -10.64 4.51
N TYR A 157 15.32 -11.50 4.34
CA TYR A 157 15.50 -12.89 3.94
C TYR A 157 15.43 -13.00 2.41
N PRO A 158 16.24 -13.88 1.79
CA PRO A 158 16.17 -14.08 0.36
C PRO A 158 14.86 -14.79 -0.03
N ALA A 159 14.43 -14.64 -1.29
CA ALA A 159 13.07 -15.04 -1.67
C ALA A 159 12.80 -16.54 -1.55
N ASP A 160 13.83 -17.36 -1.70
CA ASP A 160 13.81 -18.82 -1.54
C ASP A 160 13.45 -19.27 -0.11
N TRP A 161 13.55 -18.37 0.88
CA TRP A 161 13.16 -18.66 2.26
C TRP A 161 11.68 -18.43 2.51
N MET A 162 11.00 -17.66 1.66
CA MET A 162 9.56 -17.43 1.79
C MET A 162 8.81 -18.69 1.42
N GLN A 163 8.04 -19.22 2.35
CA GLN A 163 7.24 -20.42 2.15
C GLN A 163 5.91 -20.29 2.89
N ILE A 164 4.90 -20.98 2.38
CA ILE A 164 3.62 -21.14 3.09
C ILE A 164 3.80 -22.24 4.14
N LYS A 165 3.57 -21.91 5.41
CA LYS A 165 3.58 -22.82 6.55
C LYS A 165 2.18 -22.98 7.09
N TYR A 166 1.87 -24.19 7.57
CA TYR A 166 0.64 -24.50 8.28
C TYR A 166 0.93 -25.63 9.29
N ASN A 167 0.19 -25.66 10.40
CA ASN A 167 0.39 -26.69 11.41
C ASN A 167 -0.33 -27.99 11.01
N ARG A 168 0.44 -29.00 10.57
CA ARG A 168 -0.10 -30.31 10.18
C ARG A 168 -0.89 -31.03 11.31
N LYS A 169 -0.63 -30.70 12.58
CA LYS A 169 -1.31 -31.32 13.73
C LYS A 169 -2.69 -30.72 14.01
N GLU A 170 -2.93 -29.50 13.55
CA GLU A 170 -4.20 -28.77 13.75
C GLU A 170 -5.18 -28.95 12.58
N LEU A 171 -4.75 -29.64 11.52
CA LEU A 171 -5.61 -29.95 10.39
C LEU A 171 -6.71 -30.93 10.79
N GLU A 172 -7.90 -30.77 10.18
CA GLU A 172 -8.94 -31.79 10.27
C GLU A 172 -8.42 -33.15 9.76
N PRO A 173 -8.86 -34.28 10.33
CA PRO A 173 -8.32 -35.60 10.02
C PRO A 173 -8.33 -35.95 8.52
N THR A 174 -9.40 -35.55 7.82
CA THR A 174 -9.56 -35.74 6.38
C THR A 174 -8.48 -35.00 5.59
N LEU A 175 -8.26 -33.72 5.89
CA LEU A 175 -7.26 -32.90 5.22
C LEU A 175 -5.84 -33.32 5.63
N GLN A 176 -5.64 -33.74 6.87
CA GLN A 176 -4.37 -34.26 7.35
C GLN A 176 -3.92 -35.49 6.54
N GLY A 177 -4.84 -36.43 6.26
CA GLY A 177 -4.56 -37.61 5.44
C GLY A 177 -4.31 -37.29 3.95
N PHE A 178 -5.00 -36.28 3.42
CA PHE A 178 -4.75 -35.79 2.07
C PHE A 178 -3.34 -35.18 1.96
N VAL A 179 -2.99 -34.30 2.88
CA VAL A 179 -1.71 -33.57 2.88
C VAL A 179 -0.52 -34.46 3.24
N SER A 180 -0.69 -35.47 4.10
CA SER A 180 0.40 -36.40 4.47
C SER A 180 0.88 -37.25 3.30
N SER A 181 0.10 -37.32 2.21
CA SER A 181 0.46 -38.00 0.97
C SER A 181 1.44 -37.20 0.10
N ALA A 182 1.81 -35.98 0.50
CA ALA A 182 2.70 -35.10 -0.26
C ALA A 182 4.17 -35.57 -0.23
N VAL A 183 4.77 -35.73 -1.41
CA VAL A 183 6.21 -35.93 -1.63
C VAL A 183 6.96 -34.58 -1.59
N PRO A 184 8.27 -34.53 -1.22
CA PRO A 184 9.09 -33.31 -1.22
C PRO A 184 9.03 -32.46 -2.50
N GLU A 185 8.73 -33.06 -3.66
CA GLU A 185 8.56 -32.32 -4.92
C GLU A 185 7.42 -31.30 -4.87
N CYS A 186 6.32 -31.57 -4.17
CA CYS A 186 5.21 -30.62 -4.06
C CYS A 186 5.51 -29.47 -3.09
N GLU A 187 6.49 -29.62 -2.18
CA GLU A 187 6.84 -28.59 -1.18
C GLU A 187 7.57 -27.39 -1.81
N THR A 188 8.38 -27.62 -2.86
CA THR A 188 9.11 -26.55 -3.55
C THR A 188 8.20 -25.53 -4.25
N LYS A 189 6.96 -25.92 -4.59
CA LYS A 189 5.94 -25.03 -5.20
C LYS A 189 5.38 -23.98 -4.24
N LEU A 190 5.59 -24.13 -2.93
CA LEU A 190 5.20 -23.16 -1.91
C LEU A 190 6.22 -22.03 -1.73
N VAL A 191 7.39 -22.14 -2.37
CA VAL A 191 8.48 -21.17 -2.23
C VAL A 191 8.21 -19.90 -3.04
N GLY A 192 8.56 -18.75 -2.47
CA GLY A 192 8.42 -17.45 -3.10
C GLY A 192 9.53 -17.14 -4.13
N SER A 193 9.20 -16.32 -5.11
CA SER A 193 10.15 -15.73 -6.06
C SER A 193 10.53 -14.31 -5.63
N GLU A 194 11.59 -13.73 -6.21
CA GLU A 194 11.97 -12.33 -5.92
C GLU A 194 10.85 -11.33 -6.26
N THR A 195 10.04 -11.61 -7.28
CA THR A 195 8.86 -10.80 -7.60
C THR A 195 7.78 -10.91 -6.54
N ASP A 196 7.58 -12.11 -5.98
CA ASP A 196 6.65 -12.32 -4.87
C ASP A 196 7.13 -11.56 -3.62
N ARG A 197 8.45 -11.56 -3.39
CA ARG A 197 9.08 -10.86 -2.27
C ARG A 197 8.76 -9.38 -2.31
N ALA A 198 9.07 -8.75 -3.44
CA ALA A 198 8.86 -7.31 -3.62
C ALA A 198 7.37 -6.92 -3.46
N ARG A 199 6.45 -7.74 -3.98
CA ARG A 199 5.00 -7.52 -3.84
C ARG A 199 4.55 -7.62 -2.38
N VAL A 200 4.96 -8.66 -1.67
CA VAL A 200 4.59 -8.88 -0.28
C VAL A 200 5.23 -7.84 0.64
N GLU A 201 6.48 -7.45 0.40
CA GLU A 201 7.15 -6.38 1.15
C GLU A 201 6.44 -5.03 0.99
N ALA A 202 6.03 -4.67 -0.23
CA ALA A 202 5.26 -3.45 -0.48
C ALA A 202 3.91 -3.49 0.26
N PHE A 203 3.19 -4.61 0.13
CA PHE A 203 1.91 -4.80 0.83
C PHE A 203 2.05 -4.72 2.36
N VAL A 204 3.07 -5.39 2.93
CA VAL A 204 3.37 -5.34 4.37
C VAL A 204 3.74 -3.93 4.82
N GLY A 205 4.51 -3.19 4.03
CA GLY A 205 4.79 -1.79 4.28
C GLY A 205 3.50 -0.96 4.36
N GLY A 206 2.55 -1.21 3.45
CA GLY A 206 1.25 -0.56 3.45
C GLY A 206 0.38 -0.88 4.68
N LEU A 207 0.36 -2.15 5.11
CA LEU A 207 -0.32 -2.57 6.35
C LEU A 207 0.31 -1.93 7.60
N ASN A 208 1.61 -1.65 7.57
CA ASN A 208 2.31 -0.88 8.61
C ASN A 208 2.07 0.64 8.51
N ASN A 209 1.04 1.05 7.76
CA ASN A 209 0.59 2.43 7.59
C ASN A 209 1.60 3.33 6.86
N ASP A 210 2.53 2.77 6.07
CA ASP A 210 3.40 3.57 5.20
C ASP A 210 2.69 3.88 3.87
N PRO A 211 2.29 5.14 3.62
CA PRO A 211 1.61 5.53 2.39
C PRO A 211 2.48 5.39 1.15
N LEU A 212 3.80 5.26 1.24
CA LEU A 212 4.67 5.18 0.07
C LEU A 212 4.86 3.74 -0.43
N LYS A 213 4.48 2.75 0.39
CA LYS A 213 4.54 1.33 0.06
C LYS A 213 3.25 0.79 -0.57
N VAL A 214 2.16 1.54 -0.46
CA VAL A 214 0.90 1.27 -1.16
C VAL A 214 0.93 1.87 -2.56
N SER A 215 0.38 1.15 -3.53
CA SER A 215 0.08 1.65 -4.88
C SER A 215 -0.69 2.98 -4.83
N GLY A 216 -0.58 3.77 -5.90
CA GLY A 216 -1.17 5.12 -5.95
C GLY A 216 -0.45 6.15 -5.06
N LYS A 217 0.80 5.90 -4.65
CA LYS A 217 1.59 6.81 -3.80
C LYS A 217 1.71 8.24 -4.32
N PHE A 218 1.76 8.43 -5.65
CA PHE A 218 1.83 9.76 -6.23
C PHE A 218 0.54 10.54 -5.99
N ASP A 219 -0.62 9.96 -6.30
CA ASP A 219 -1.93 10.59 -6.12
C ASP A 219 -2.17 10.95 -4.65
N ARG A 220 -1.75 10.05 -3.75
CA ARG A 220 -1.82 10.26 -2.30
C ARG A 220 -0.94 11.43 -1.85
N MET A 221 0.30 11.52 -2.34
CA MET A 221 1.18 12.64 -2.01
C MET A 221 0.77 13.96 -2.69
N LEU A 222 0.11 13.87 -3.86
CA LEU A 222 -0.49 15.01 -4.55
C LEU A 222 -1.65 15.57 -3.73
N TYR A 223 -2.56 14.72 -3.29
CA TYR A 223 -3.63 15.07 -2.36
C TYR A 223 -3.07 15.69 -1.07
N PHE A 224 -2.06 15.08 -0.46
CA PHE A 224 -1.43 15.61 0.76
C PHE A 224 -0.86 17.02 0.53
N SER A 225 -0.15 17.25 -0.58
CA SER A 225 0.38 18.57 -0.95
C SER A 225 -0.74 19.60 -1.15
N VAL A 226 -1.85 19.23 -1.81
CA VAL A 226 -3.04 20.10 -1.90
C VAL A 226 -3.55 20.48 -0.51
N VAL A 227 -3.74 19.50 0.38
CA VAL A 227 -4.27 19.70 1.74
C VAL A 227 -3.38 20.61 2.58
N VAL A 228 -2.06 20.47 2.46
CA VAL A 228 -1.08 21.34 3.14
C VAL A 228 -1.12 22.75 2.56
N LEU A 229 -1.03 22.89 1.24
CA LEU A 229 -0.93 24.19 0.57
C LEU A 229 -2.21 25.03 0.72
N THR A 230 -3.38 24.36 0.78
CA THR A 230 -4.69 24.98 1.00
C THR A 230 -5.01 25.21 2.48
N THR A 231 -4.12 24.84 3.40
CA THR A 231 -4.30 24.96 4.85
C THR A 231 -5.48 24.17 5.43
N LEU A 232 -6.01 23.19 4.68
CA LEU A 232 -7.13 22.34 5.13
C LEU A 232 -6.71 21.42 6.27
N GLY A 233 -5.57 20.74 6.12
CA GLY A 233 -4.95 19.95 7.19
C GLY A 233 -5.82 18.83 7.78
N PHE A 234 -6.43 17.97 6.95
CA PHE A 234 -7.29 16.87 7.44
C PHE A 234 -6.63 15.89 8.42
N GLY A 235 -5.29 15.76 8.37
CA GLY A 235 -4.52 14.94 9.31
C GLY A 235 -4.63 13.43 9.09
N ASP A 236 -5.15 13.02 7.93
CA ASP A 236 -5.20 11.62 7.46
C ASP A 236 -3.84 11.09 7.00
N ILE A 237 -2.95 11.97 6.55
CA ILE A 237 -1.53 11.70 6.29
C ILE A 237 -0.68 12.62 7.18
N VAL A 238 0.25 12.04 7.93
CA VAL A 238 1.03 12.77 8.94
C VAL A 238 2.54 12.61 8.71
N PRO A 239 3.34 13.70 8.68
CA PRO A 239 4.80 13.62 8.64
C PRO A 239 5.37 13.15 9.99
N MET A 240 6.07 12.03 9.96
CA MET A 240 6.62 11.38 11.16
C MET A 240 8.06 11.79 11.46
N THR A 241 8.86 12.13 10.44
CA THR A 241 10.29 12.43 10.61
C THR A 241 10.54 13.94 10.75
N PRO A 242 11.62 14.37 11.44
CA PRO A 242 11.97 15.79 11.54
C PRO A 242 12.22 16.45 10.17
N TRP A 243 12.68 15.67 9.18
CA TRP A 243 12.88 16.15 7.82
C TRP A 243 11.56 16.36 7.08
N SER A 244 10.63 15.40 7.11
CA SER A 244 9.32 15.60 6.46
C SER A 244 8.54 16.72 7.12
N ARG A 245 8.59 16.87 8.45
CA ARG A 245 7.94 18.00 9.16
C ARG A 245 8.47 19.36 8.71
N ARG A 246 9.79 19.50 8.54
CA ARG A 246 10.38 20.77 8.07
C ARG A 246 9.99 21.08 6.62
N LEU A 247 9.94 20.06 5.76
CA LEU A 247 9.51 20.24 4.37
C LEU A 247 8.03 20.65 4.28
N VAL A 248 7.15 19.97 5.01
CA VAL A 248 5.71 20.30 5.08
C VAL A 248 5.49 21.70 5.64
N ALA A 249 6.20 22.08 6.70
CA ALA A 249 6.14 23.44 7.23
C ALA A 249 6.64 24.48 6.21
N GLY A 250 7.71 24.15 5.48
CA GLY A 250 8.23 24.99 4.39
C GLY A 250 7.24 25.17 3.24
N GLU A 251 6.57 24.10 2.82
CA GLU A 251 5.50 24.15 1.81
C GLU A 251 4.38 25.09 2.23
N ALA A 252 3.86 24.93 3.46
CA ALA A 252 2.78 25.77 3.98
C ALA A 252 3.19 27.25 4.03
N ILE A 253 4.40 27.56 4.52
CA ILE A 253 4.92 28.93 4.58
C ILE A 253 5.06 29.52 3.17
N LEU A 254 5.63 28.75 2.23
CA LEU A 254 5.81 29.20 0.86
C LEU A 254 4.45 29.46 0.18
N GLY A 255 3.48 28.57 0.37
CA GLY A 255 2.11 28.74 -0.12
C GLY A 255 1.45 30.02 0.41
N MET A 256 1.54 30.29 1.71
CA MET A 256 1.02 31.51 2.33
C MET A 256 1.68 32.78 1.77
N ILE A 257 3.00 32.76 1.56
CA ILE A 257 3.73 33.90 0.97
C ILE A 257 3.25 34.18 -0.45
N ILE A 258 3.18 33.15 -1.30
CA ILE A 258 2.75 33.31 -2.70
C ILE A 258 1.29 33.78 -2.77
N MET A 259 0.41 33.22 -1.94
CA MET A 259 -0.99 33.66 -1.88
C MET A 259 -1.10 35.13 -1.45
N GLY A 260 -0.34 35.56 -0.45
CA GLY A 260 -0.28 36.96 -0.02
C GLY A 260 0.23 37.90 -1.12
N LEU A 261 1.27 37.51 -1.85
CA LEU A 261 1.79 38.26 -3.00
C LEU A 261 0.76 38.35 -4.14
N MET A 262 0.05 37.26 -4.43
CA MET A 262 -1.03 37.23 -5.41
C MET A 262 -2.14 38.22 -5.03
N LEU A 263 -2.61 38.19 -3.79
CA LEU A 263 -3.64 39.10 -3.29
C LEU A 263 -3.18 40.57 -3.39
N ASN A 264 -1.92 40.86 -3.06
CA ASN A 264 -1.35 42.20 -3.22
C ASN A 264 -1.32 42.65 -4.69
N ALA A 265 -0.92 41.77 -5.62
CA ALA A 265 -0.92 42.04 -7.06
C ALA A 265 -2.34 42.28 -7.60
N VAL A 266 -3.35 41.54 -7.12
CA VAL A 266 -4.77 41.78 -7.46
C VAL A 266 -5.23 43.14 -6.92
N ALA A 267 -4.96 43.43 -5.66
CA ALA A 267 -5.41 44.66 -5.00
C ALA A 267 -4.77 45.94 -5.58
N THR A 268 -3.48 45.89 -5.93
CA THR A 268 -2.79 47.01 -6.61
C THR A 268 -3.39 47.25 -7.99
N ARG A 269 -3.68 46.19 -8.75
CA ARG A 269 -4.26 46.33 -10.08
C ARG A 269 -5.72 46.78 -10.07
N ALA A 270 -6.51 46.31 -9.11
CA ALA A 270 -7.89 46.77 -8.92
C ALA A 270 -7.94 48.28 -8.63
N ARG A 271 -7.01 48.81 -7.82
CA ARG A 271 -6.88 50.25 -7.54
C ARG A 271 -6.38 51.07 -8.75
N SER A 272 -5.66 50.45 -9.68
CA SER A 272 -5.11 51.15 -10.85
C SER A 272 -6.07 51.28 -12.03
N LYS A 273 -7.24 50.61 -11.98
CA LYS A 273 -8.31 50.84 -12.97
C LYS A 273 -9.06 52.13 -12.59
N PRO A 274 -9.21 53.10 -13.50
CA PRO A 274 -9.97 54.34 -13.26
C PRO A 274 -11.47 54.06 -13.08
#